data_AF-A0A6B2UBH7-F1
#
_entry.id   AF-A0A6B2UBH7-F1
#
_cell.length_a   1.000
_cell.length_b   1.000
_cell.length_c   1.000
_cell.angle_alpha   90.00
_cell.angle_beta   90.00
_cell.angle_gamma   90.00
#
_symmetry.space_group_name_H-M   'P 1'
#
loop_
_entity.id
_entity.type
_entity.pdbx_description
1 polymer ?
#
loop_
_entity_poly.entity_id
_entity_poly.type
_entity_poly.pdbx_seq_one_letter_code
_entity_poly.pdbx_strand_id
1 'polypeptide(L)' 'LGRVPRAGDRVRVAGWELRVDSADGRRAGRVRLLAPGGAAHARTREPSL' A
#
# COMPACT_ATOMS: atom_id res chain seq x y z
N LEU A 1 7.92 -10.32 1.97
CA LEU A 1 8.46 -10.89 0.71
C LEU A 1 9.44 -12.03 0.92
N GLY A 2 10.22 -12.04 2.02
CA GLY A 2 11.19 -13.11 2.28
C GLY A 2 12.43 -13.09 1.36
N ARG A 3 12.63 -12.00 0.61
CA ARG A 3 13.74 -11.78 -0.32
C ARG A 3 14.03 -10.28 -0.47
N VAL A 4 15.14 -9.95 -1.13
CA VAL A 4 15.45 -8.58 -1.57
C VAL A 4 14.34 -8.08 -2.52
N PRO A 5 13.75 -6.89 -2.28
CA PRO A 5 12.69 -6.34 -3.13
C PRO A 5 13.18 -5.97 -4.54
N ARG A 6 12.28 -6.10 -5.51
CA ARG A 6 12.45 -5.65 -6.90
C ARG A 6 11.32 -4.70 -7.31
N ALA A 7 11.58 -3.84 -8.28
CA ALA A 7 10.53 -3.03 -8.89
C ALA A 7 9.42 -3.94 -9.46
N GLY A 8 8.16 -3.55 -9.25
CA GLY A 8 6.98 -4.34 -9.60
C GLY A 8 6.50 -5.29 -8.50
N ASP A 9 7.30 -5.54 -7.44
CA ASP A 9 6.87 -6.36 -6.32
C ASP A 9 5.62 -5.78 -5.64
N ARG A 10 4.73 -6.67 -5.21
CA ARG A 10 3.52 -6.33 -4.45
C ARG A 10 3.46 -7.15 -3.18
N VAL A 11 3.07 -6.54 -2.07
CA VAL A 11 2.84 -7.24 -0.81
C VAL A 11 1.67 -6.63 -0.07
N ARG A 12 0.89 -7.49 0.60
CA ARG A 12 -0.18 -7.06 1.50
C ARG A 12 0.27 -7.23 2.94
N VAL A 13 0.08 -6.18 3.74
CA VAL A 13 0.45 -6.16 5.16
C VAL A 13 -0.67 -5.43 5.90
N ALA A 14 -1.29 -6.08 6.90
CA ALA A 14 -2.34 -5.47 7.71
C ALA A 14 -3.44 -4.75 6.89
N GLY A 15 -3.85 -5.34 5.76
CA GLY A 15 -4.86 -4.78 4.86
C GLY A 15 -4.35 -3.75 3.86
N TRP A 16 -3.16 -3.17 4.07
CA TRP A 16 -2.54 -2.25 3.11
C TRP A 16 -1.93 -3.02 1.95
N GLU A 17 -1.97 -2.44 0.76
CA GLU A 17 -1.23 -2.95 -0.39
C GLU A 17 -0.03 -2.04 -0.68
N LEU A 18 1.17 -2.61 -0.63
CA LEU A 18 2.41 -1.95 -0.97
C LEU A 18 2.83 -2.39 -2.36
N ARG A 19 3.12 -1.42 -3.23
CA ARG A 19 3.70 -1.65 -4.56
C ARG A 19 5.07 -1.00 -4.64
N VAL A 20 6.09 -1.77 -5.00
CA VAL A 20 7.45 -1.26 -5.17
C VAL A 20 7.56 -0.67 -6.57
N ASP A 21 7.60 0.66 -6.66
CA ASP A 21 7.75 1.37 -7.94
C ASP A 21 9.23 1.36 -8.38
N SER A 22 10.18 1.41 -7.44
CA SER A 22 11.62 1.28 -7.71
C SER A 22 12.36 0.57 -6.58
N ALA A 23 13.52 0.00 -6.89
CA ALA A 23 14.42 -0.63 -5.93
C ALA A 23 15.88 -0.21 -6.21
N ASP A 24 16.62 0.06 -5.14
CA ASP A 24 18.02 0.50 -5.19
C ASP A 24 18.88 -0.44 -4.34
N GLY A 25 19.78 -1.15 -5.00
CA GLY A 25 20.63 -2.16 -4.36
C GLY A 25 19.80 -3.26 -3.68
N ARG A 26 19.75 -3.26 -2.34
CA ARG A 26 19.05 -4.29 -1.53
C ARG A 26 17.75 -3.80 -0.89
N ARG A 27 17.27 -2.61 -1.24
CA ARG A 27 16.10 -1.97 -0.61
C ARG A 27 15.13 -1.49 -1.67
N ALA A 28 13.85 -1.39 -1.30
CA ALA A 28 12.90 -0.63 -2.09
C ALA A 28 13.26 0.86 -2.01
N GLY A 29 13.29 1.54 -3.16
CA GLY A 29 13.55 2.97 -3.24
C GLY A 29 12.25 3.76 -3.11
N ARG A 30 11.33 3.59 -4.06
CA ARG A 30 9.98 4.17 -4.04
C ARG A 30 8.92 3.09 -3.86
N VAL A 31 8.02 3.29 -2.90
CA VAL A 31 6.91 2.39 -2.64
C VAL A 31 5.61 3.19 -2.63
N ARG A 32 4.64 2.73 -3.41
CA ARG A 32 3.26 3.22 -3.36
C ARG A 32 2.48 2.43 -2.32
N LEU A 33 1.93 3.13 -1.34
CA LEU A 33 0.99 2.56 -0.37
C LEU A 33 -0.43 2.80 -0.85
N LEU A 34 -1.21 1.73 -0.91
CA LEU A 34 -2.62 1.74 -1.19
C LEU A 34 -3.35 1.38 0.10
N ALA A 35 -4.25 2.27 0.50
CA ALA A 35 -5.10 2.05 1.65
C ALA A 35 -5.91 0.74 1.46
N PRO A 36 -6.20 0.03 2.56
CA PRO A 36 -7.14 -1.09 2.54
C PRO A 36 -8.49 -0.61 1.98
N GLY A 37 -8.89 -1.08 0.79
CA GLY A 37 -10.23 -0.94 0.22
C GLY A 37 -10.87 0.46 0.25
N GLY A 38 -10.67 1.24 -0.81
CA GLY A 38 -11.56 2.36 -1.16
C GLY A 38 -12.90 1.87 -1.74
N ALA A 39 -13.96 1.91 -0.94
CA ALA A 39 -15.39 1.94 -1.31
C ALA A 39 -16.33 1.96 -0.06
N ALA A 40 -15.85 1.54 1.11
CA ALA A 40 -16.67 1.43 2.33
C ALA A 40 -16.35 2.46 3.44
N HIS A 41 -15.41 3.38 3.23
CA HIS A 41 -15.09 4.46 4.18
C HIS A 41 -15.67 5.83 3.77
N ALA A 42 -16.43 5.91 2.67
CA ALA A 42 -17.25 7.08 2.32
C ALA A 42 -18.62 7.03 3.02
N ARG A 43 -18.63 6.68 4.31
CA ARG A 43 -19.73 6.99 5.24
C ARG A 43 -19.13 7.60 6.49
N THR A 44 -18.41 8.70 6.33
CA THR A 44 -18.53 9.76 7.32
C THR A 44 -20.00 10.17 7.28
N ARG A 45 -20.82 9.60 8.16
CA ARG A 45 -22.08 10.24 8.51
C ARG A 45 -21.69 11.59 9.07
N GLU A 46 -21.98 12.65 8.32
CA GLU A 46 -22.13 13.98 8.92
C GLU A 46 -23.06 13.84 10.13
N PRO A 47 -22.75 14.45 11.28
CA PRO A 47 -23.68 14.47 12.40
C PRO A 47 -24.91 15.25 11.94
N SER A 48 -26.07 14.57 11.92
CA SER A 48 -27.35 15.23 11.73
C SER A 48 -27.51 16.35 12.78
N LEU A 49 -27.60 17.60 12.31
CA LEU A 49 -28.19 18.71 13.05
C LEU A 49 -29.71 18.66 12.91
#